data_AF-A0A2D4YY38-F1
#
_entry.id   AF-A0A2D4YY38-F1
#
_cell.length_a   1.000
_cell.length_b   1.000
_cell.length_c   1.000
_cell.angle_alpha   90.00
_cell.angle_beta   90.00
_cell.angle_gamma   90.00
#
_symmetry.space_group_name_H-M   'P 1'
#
loop_
_entity.id
_entity.type
_entity.pdbx_description
1 polymer ?
#
loop_
_entity_poly.entity_id
_entity_poly.type
_entity_poly.pdbx_seq_one_letter_code
_entity_poly.pdbx_strand_id
1 'polypeptide(L)'
;MPRNIDLKEPRFYVVSEAKITNPCVKDKDTGKRDCSLGKENPDWPEGYTYLDRFLDDMKKANSGDVVFVAMSVSDYELMSYNMQELRRYIREVQEVVVYYRNVTIKNPDGSTTEAKAAVITKQ
;
A
#
# COMPACT_ATOMS: atom_id res chain seq x y z
N MET A 1 -23.54 3.50 -14.27
CA MET A 1 -22.07 3.40 -14.44
C MET A 1 -21.47 2.74 -13.22
N PRO A 2 -20.39 1.94 -13.34
CA PRO A 2 -19.64 1.48 -12.18
C PRO A 2 -19.17 2.70 -11.40
N ARG A 3 -19.28 2.67 -10.07
CA ARG A 3 -18.80 3.76 -9.23
C ARG A 3 -17.28 3.86 -9.34
N ASN A 4 -16.76 5.08 -9.23
CA ASN A 4 -15.34 5.32 -9.17
C ASN A 4 -14.76 4.60 -7.94
N ILE A 5 -13.63 3.94 -8.16
CA ILE A 5 -12.89 3.28 -7.10
C ILE A 5 -12.08 4.37 -6.41
N ASP A 6 -12.38 4.65 -5.15
CA ASP A 6 -11.61 5.56 -4.30
C ASP A 6 -10.64 4.73 -3.47
N LEU A 7 -9.44 4.51 -4.03
CA LEU A 7 -8.39 3.73 -3.39
C LEU A 7 -7.49 4.67 -2.59
N LYS A 8 -7.35 4.37 -1.29
CA LYS A 8 -6.33 4.99 -0.46
C LYS A 8 -5.04 4.21 -0.61
N GLU A 9 -3.95 4.92 -0.85
CA GLU A 9 -2.63 4.29 -0.99
C GLU A 9 -2.14 3.77 0.36
N PRO A 10 -1.78 2.47 0.46
CA PRO A 10 -1.13 1.96 1.66
C PRO A 10 0.27 2.57 1.76
N ARG A 11 0.63 3.06 2.95
CA ARG A 11 2.00 3.50 3.25
C ARG A 11 2.72 2.38 3.99
N PHE A 12 3.84 1.93 3.43
CA PHE A 12 4.73 0.98 4.08
C PHE A 12 5.88 1.74 4.76
N TYR A 13 6.15 1.40 6.01
CA TYR A 13 7.23 1.98 6.79
C TYR A 13 8.41 1.00 6.82
N VAL A 14 9.59 1.45 6.38
CA VAL A 14 10.85 0.77 6.62
C VAL A 14 11.54 1.51 7.76
N VAL A 15 11.72 0.84 8.88
CA VAL A 15 12.21 1.45 10.12
C VAL A 15 13.51 0.78 10.52
N SER A 16 14.45 1.57 11.03
CA SER A 16 15.76 1.09 11.50
C SER A 16 15.94 1.38 12.99
N GLU A 17 16.81 0.61 13.63
CA GLU A 17 17.25 0.87 15.01
C GLU A 17 18.37 1.93 15.06
N ALA A 18 18.69 2.58 13.94
CA ALA A 18 19.71 3.61 13.91
C ALA A 18 19.33 4.77 14.85
N LYS A 19 20.32 5.30 15.56
CA LYS A 19 20.14 6.45 16.43
C LYS A 19 19.79 7.68 15.60
N ILE A 20 18.74 8.38 15.99
CA ILE A 20 18.40 9.67 15.42
C ILE A 20 19.40 10.69 15.95
N THR A 21 20.02 11.44 15.05
CA THR A 21 20.85 12.56 15.44
C THR A 21 19.94 13.71 15.89
N ASN A 22 20.06 14.11 17.15
CA ASN A 22 19.39 15.28 17.69
C ASN A 22 20.44 16.40 17.89
N PRO A 23 20.69 17.21 16.85
CA PRO A 23 21.73 18.22 16.92
C PRO A 23 21.36 19.36 17.86
N CYS A 24 22.39 20.09 18.29
CA CYS A 24 22.24 21.27 19.12
C CYS A 24 21.69 22.45 18.33
N VAL A 25 20.95 23.33 19.02
CA VAL A 25 20.33 24.51 18.42
C VAL A 25 21.41 25.42 17.84
N LYS A 26 21.11 26.04 16.70
CA LYS A 26 21.98 27.06 16.11
C LYS A 26 21.79 28.38 16.85
N ASP A 27 22.90 28.94 17.29
CA ASP A 27 22.93 30.30 17.81
C ASP A 27 22.63 31.30 16.67
N LYS A 28 21.79 32.30 16.97
CA LYS A 28 21.34 33.30 15.99
C LYS A 28 22.44 34.26 15.59
N ASP A 29 23.41 34.49 16.48
CA ASP A 29 24.45 35.51 16.29
C ASP A 29 25.70 34.94 15.63
N THR A 30 26.08 33.71 15.98
CA THR A 30 27.30 33.06 15.45
C THR A 30 27.04 32.02 14.36
N GLY A 31 25.78 31.58 14.19
CA GLY A 31 25.40 30.52 13.24
C GLY A 31 26.00 29.14 13.56
N LYS A 32 26.75 29.02 14.66
CA LYS A 32 27.34 27.77 15.14
C LYS A 32 26.32 27.00 15.97
N ARG A 33 26.45 25.69 16.00
CA ARG A 33 25.64 24.82 16.87
C ARG A 33 26.19 24.92 18.28
N ASP A 34 25.34 25.35 19.20
CA ASP A 34 25.68 25.45 20.62
C ASP A 34 24.72 24.58 21.44
N CYS A 35 25.28 23.63 22.17
CA CYS A 35 24.52 22.71 23.02
C CYS A 35 24.08 23.36 24.33
N SER A 36 24.65 24.52 24.70
CA SER A 36 24.22 25.30 25.86
C SER A 36 22.83 25.92 25.67
N LEU A 37 22.41 26.15 24.42
CA LEU A 37 21.05 26.61 24.08
C LEU A 37 20.01 25.47 24.05
N GLY A 38 20.46 24.22 24.24
CA GLY A 38 19.64 23.01 24.19
C GLY A 38 19.74 22.24 22.87
N LYS A 39 19.01 21.13 22.80
CA LYS A 39 18.88 20.30 21.59
C LYS A 39 17.69 20.78 20.76
N GLU A 40 17.72 20.56 19.45
CA GLU A 40 16.62 20.94 18.55
C GLU A 40 15.29 20.26 18.93
N ASN A 41 15.34 19.05 19.48
CA ASN A 41 14.17 18.35 20.03
C ASN A 41 14.42 18.02 21.51
N PRO A 42 14.03 18.89 22.45
CA PRO A 42 14.23 18.67 23.89
C PRO A 42 13.47 17.46 24.44
N ASP A 43 12.33 17.14 23.84
CA ASP A 43 11.40 16.10 24.31
C ASP A 43 11.91 14.68 24.02
N TRP A 44 12.94 14.54 23.17
CA TRP A 44 13.47 13.24 22.79
C TRP A 44 14.48 12.73 23.81
N PRO A 45 14.32 11.50 24.31
CA PRO A 45 15.29 10.86 25.21
C PRO A 45 16.70 10.77 24.59
N GLU A 46 17.72 10.64 25.44
CA GLU A 46 19.07 10.36 24.93
C GLU A 46 19.14 8.97 24.30
N GLY A 47 19.70 8.91 23.08
CA GLY A 47 19.82 7.64 22.34
C GLY A 47 18.59 7.24 21.54
N TYR A 48 17.60 8.13 21.40
CA TYR A 48 16.37 7.90 20.64
C TYR A 48 16.63 7.38 19.22
N THR A 49 15.97 6.27 18.85
CA THR A 49 16.13 5.62 17.55
C THR A 49 14.96 5.91 16.61
N TYR A 50 15.15 5.63 15.31
CA TYR A 50 14.03 5.71 14.36
C TYR A 50 12.91 4.73 14.70
N LEU A 51 13.25 3.59 15.32
CA LEU A 51 12.28 2.65 15.85
C LEU A 51 11.45 3.27 16.98
N ASP A 52 12.09 3.85 17.98
CA ASP A 52 11.39 4.46 19.13
C ASP A 52 10.42 5.56 18.67
N ARG A 53 10.86 6.41 17.75
CA ARG A 53 10.02 7.44 17.13
C ARG A 53 8.80 6.84 16.44
N PHE A 54 9.02 5.81 15.64
CA PHE A 54 7.93 5.12 14.94
C PHE A 54 6.92 4.52 15.93
N LEU A 55 7.40 3.89 17.00
CA LEU A 55 6.53 3.32 18.04
C LEU A 55 5.69 4.40 18.71
N ASP A 56 6.27 5.54 19.06
CA ASP A 56 5.54 6.64 19.69
C ASP A 56 4.50 7.28 18.76
N ASP A 57 4.83 7.45 17.48
CA ASP A 57 3.90 7.96 16.47
C ASP A 57 2.73 6.99 16.26
N MET A 58 2.98 5.67 16.25
CA MET A 58 1.94 4.66 16.15
C MET A 58 1.05 4.61 17.40
N LYS A 59 1.60 4.77 18.61
CA LYS A 59 0.80 4.87 19.84
C LYS A 59 -0.15 6.07 19.79
N LYS A 60 0.32 7.22 19.32
CA LYS A 60 -0.51 8.42 19.15
C LYS A 60 -1.64 8.19 18.15
N ALA A 61 -1.35 7.51 17.04
CA ALA A 61 -2.34 7.22 16.00
C ALA A 61 -3.41 6.19 16.44
N ASN A 62 -3.02 5.21 17.27
CA ASN A 62 -3.84 4.06 17.62
C ASN A 62 -4.44 4.13 19.04
N SER A 63 -4.58 5.34 19.61
CA SER A 63 -5.18 5.55 20.94
C SER A 63 -4.45 4.82 22.10
N GLY A 64 -3.13 4.70 22.01
CA GLY A 64 -2.27 4.24 23.11
C GLY A 64 -1.49 2.95 22.83
N ASP A 65 -2.04 2.05 22.02
CA ASP A 65 -1.45 0.73 21.78
C ASP A 65 -0.87 0.60 20.37
N VAL A 66 0.26 -0.09 20.26
CA VAL A 66 0.85 -0.37 18.95
C VAL A 66 0.27 -1.66 18.39
N VAL A 67 -0.40 -1.57 17.24
CA VAL A 67 -0.89 -2.72 16.49
C VAL A 67 -0.02 -2.89 15.26
N PHE A 68 0.59 -4.07 15.12
CA PHE A 68 1.40 -4.41 13.96
C PHE A 68 0.71 -5.48 13.13
N VAL A 69 0.84 -5.35 11.81
CA VAL A 69 0.67 -6.47 10.89
C VAL A 69 2.08 -6.88 10.46
N ALA A 70 2.58 -7.98 11.01
CA ALA A 70 3.90 -8.51 10.69
C ALA A 70 3.76 -9.58 9.61
N MET A 71 4.54 -9.45 8.54
CA MET A 71 4.71 -10.47 7.51
C MET A 71 6.20 -10.66 7.26
N SER A 72 6.66 -11.90 7.09
CA SER A 72 8.02 -12.13 6.65
C SER A 72 8.18 -11.74 5.17
N VAL A 73 9.44 -11.60 4.71
CA VAL A 73 9.71 -11.37 3.28
C VAL A 73 9.15 -12.51 2.42
N SER A 74 9.22 -13.74 2.91
CA SER A 74 8.64 -14.91 2.24
C SER A 74 7.12 -14.83 2.17
N ASP A 75 6.45 -14.40 3.24
CA ASP A 75 4.98 -14.26 3.23
C ASP A 75 4.53 -13.16 2.27
N TYR A 76 5.29 -12.06 2.16
CA TYR A 76 5.03 -11.01 1.18
C TYR A 76 5.15 -11.54 -0.25
N GLU A 77 6.16 -12.37 -0.53
CA GLU A 77 6.31 -13.02 -1.84
C GLU A 77 5.11 -13.90 -2.17
N LEU A 78 4.69 -14.77 -1.25
CA LEU A 78 3.50 -15.60 -1.44
C LEU A 78 2.24 -14.76 -1.66
N MET A 79 2.04 -13.69 -0.88
CA MET A 79 0.91 -12.79 -1.08
C MET A 79 0.95 -12.12 -2.46
N SER A 80 2.14 -11.71 -2.93
CA SER A 80 2.33 -11.12 -4.24
C SER A 80 2.04 -12.11 -5.38
N TYR A 81 2.41 -13.37 -5.20
CA TYR A 81 2.08 -14.45 -6.13
C TYR A 81 0.57 -14.70 -6.14
N ASN A 82 -0.05 -14.83 -4.97
CA ASN A 82 -1.49 -15.04 -4.84
C ASN A 82 -2.31 -13.91 -5.45
N MET A 83 -1.88 -12.65 -5.30
CA MET A 83 -2.55 -11.50 -5.90
C MET A 83 -2.46 -11.51 -7.43
N GLN A 84 -1.35 -11.99 -8.00
CA GLN A 84 -1.20 -12.17 -9.45
C GLN A 84 -2.12 -13.27 -9.97
N GLU A 85 -2.24 -14.39 -9.25
CA GLU A 85 -3.17 -15.47 -9.59
C GLU A 85 -4.64 -15.02 -9.49
N LEU A 86 -5.00 -14.26 -8.46
CA LEU A 86 -6.34 -13.65 -8.35
C LEU A 86 -6.62 -12.72 -9.53
N ARG A 87 -5.65 -11.91 -9.95
CA ARG A 87 -5.77 -11.04 -11.12
C ARG A 87 -5.98 -11.85 -12.40
N ARG A 88 -5.22 -12.95 -12.59
CA ARG A 88 -5.39 -13.88 -13.71
C ARG A 88 -6.81 -14.48 -13.70
N TYR A 89 -7.24 -15.00 -12.56
CA TYR A 89 -8.55 -15.62 -12.38
C TYR A 89 -9.71 -14.64 -12.70
N ILE A 90 -9.65 -13.40 -12.18
CA ILE A 90 -10.68 -12.39 -12.47
C ILE A 90 -10.76 -12.10 -13.98
N ARG A 91 -9.62 -12.05 -14.69
CA ARG A 91 -9.58 -11.84 -16.14
C ARG A 91 -10.21 -13.01 -16.90
N GLU A 92 -9.89 -14.25 -16.54
CA GLU A 92 -10.49 -15.45 -17.16
C GLU A 92 -12.00 -15.48 -16.97
N VAL A 93 -12.48 -15.19 -15.75
CA VAL A 93 -13.93 -15.11 -15.48
C VAL A 93 -14.57 -13.97 -16.29
N GLN A 94 -13.93 -12.82 -16.41
CA GLN A 94 -14.43 -11.72 -17.25
C GLN A 94 -14.52 -12.11 -18.73
N GLU A 95 -13.53 -12.83 -19.26
CA GLU A 95 -13.56 -13.35 -20.63
C GLU A 95 -14.73 -14.31 -20.85
N VAL A 96 -14.99 -15.21 -19.90
CA VAL A 96 -16.14 -16.13 -19.94
C VAL A 96 -17.46 -15.36 -19.89
N VAL A 97 -17.59 -14.35 -19.03
CA VAL A 97 -18.79 -13.50 -18.95
C VAL A 97 -19.03 -12.76 -20.25
N VAL A 98 -17.98 -12.19 -20.86
CA VAL A 98 -18.08 -11.51 -22.17
C VAL A 98 -18.47 -12.50 -23.28
N TYR A 99 -17.91 -13.72 -23.26
CA TYR A 99 -18.28 -14.77 -24.21
C TYR A 99 -19.78 -15.09 -24.14
N TYR A 100 -20.29 -15.41 -22.94
CA TYR A 100 -21.70 -15.71 -22.76
C TYR A 100 -22.59 -14.52 -23.13
N ARG A 101 -22.18 -13.30 -22.77
CA ARG A 101 -22.88 -12.07 -23.18
C ARG A 101 -22.94 -11.91 -24.70
N ASN A 102 -21.85 -12.15 -25.41
CA ASN A 102 -21.79 -12.00 -26.88
C ASN A 102 -22.62 -13.06 -27.61
N VAL A 103 -22.69 -14.29 -27.08
CA VAL A 103 -23.49 -15.36 -27.71
C VAL A 103 -24.97 -15.28 -27.35
N THR A 104 -25.33 -14.72 -26.19
CA THR A 104 -26.74 -14.56 -25.77
C THR A 104 -27.37 -13.22 -26.15
N ILE A 105 -26.62 -12.13 -26.18
CA ILE A 105 -27.13 -10.81 -26.57
C ILE A 105 -26.75 -10.56 -28.03
N LYS A 106 -27.68 -10.87 -28.92
CA LYS A 106 -27.65 -10.35 -30.29
C LYS A 106 -28.73 -9.29 -30.43
N ASN A 107 -28.31 -8.10 -30.88
CA ASN A 107 -29.08 -6.89 -31.21
C ASN A 107 -29.52 -5.98 -30.03
N PRO A 108 -29.56 -4.64 -30.26
CA PRO A 108 -29.95 -3.64 -29.25
C PRO A 108 -31.41 -3.72 -28.75
N ASP A 109 -32.26 -4.57 -29.35
CA ASP A 109 -33.67 -4.78 -28.97
C ASP A 109 -33.94 -6.09 -28.18
N GLY A 110 -32.92 -6.89 -27.86
CA GLY A 110 -33.06 -8.03 -26.93
C GLY A 110 -33.64 -9.34 -27.49
N SER A 111 -33.71 -9.54 -28.81
CA SER A 111 -34.13 -10.83 -29.41
C SER A 111 -32.96 -11.62 -30.00
N THR A 112 -32.80 -12.90 -29.62
CA THR A 112 -31.71 -13.79 -30.05
C THR A 112 -31.81 -14.20 -31.53
N THR A 113 -30.71 -14.09 -32.28
CA THR A 113 -30.55 -14.78 -33.59
C THR A 113 -29.44 -15.83 -33.54
N GLU A 114 -29.69 -16.98 -34.15
CA GLU A 114 -28.92 -18.24 -34.11
C GLU A 114 -27.39 -18.12 -33.99
N ALA A 115 -26.83 -18.79 -32.99
CA ALA A 115 -25.41 -18.81 -32.67
C ALA A 115 -24.56 -19.33 -33.85
N LYS A 116 -23.57 -18.55 -34.31
CA LYS A 116 -22.46 -19.06 -35.12
C LYS A 116 -21.28 -19.25 -34.19
N ALA A 117 -20.85 -20.50 -34.04
CA ALA A 117 -19.69 -20.86 -33.22
C ALA A 117 -18.43 -20.16 -33.73
N ALA A 118 -17.73 -19.44 -32.85
CA ALA A 118 -16.43 -18.86 -33.16
C ALA A 118 -15.36 -19.96 -33.07
N VAL A 119 -14.75 -20.30 -34.21
CA VAL A 119 -13.60 -21.21 -34.28
C VAL A 119 -12.37 -20.43 -33.84
N ILE A 120 -11.71 -20.87 -32.76
CA ILE A 120 -10.46 -20.30 -32.27
C ILE A 120 -9.31 -20.97 -33.02
N THR A 121 -8.73 -20.29 -34.01
CA THR A 121 -7.42 -20.65 -34.58
C THR A 121 -6.33 -19.99 -33.74
N LYS A 122 -5.53 -20.79 -33.03
CA LYS A 122 -4.28 -20.35 -32.41
C LYS A 122 -3.22 -20.14 -33.50
N GLN A 123 -2.54 -18.98 -33.47
CA GLN A 123 -1.21 -18.77 -34.04
C GLN A 123 -0.23 -18.55 -32.89
#